data_AF-A0A3Z6QTY8-F1
#
_entry.id   AF-A0A3Z6QTY8-F1
#
_cell.length_a   1.000
_cell.length_b   1.000
_cell.length_c   1.000
_cell.angle_alpha   90.00
_cell.angle_beta   90.00
_cell.angle_gamma   90.00
#
_symmetry.space_group_name_H-M   'P 1'
#
loop_
_entity.id
_entity.type
_entity.pdbx_description
1 polymer ?
#
loop_
_entity_poly.entity_id
_entity_poly.type
_entity_poly.pdbx_seq_one_letter_code
_entity_poly.pdbx_strand_id
1 'polypeptide(L)'
;MHYGISDAIDSSTFLMKLPSVKGSAERGGTGWTDNRRVVFWVWLYLKKSSYLKLGLFDNNSNSCDCPYRDYQFPDYADSHVKRCNIIHRWFNKMTERFGKERVHKLACRIEYEWVRIFSTIKPPYKISETNSDSIWCWRYIKKKKSFRASGLTKLNPQTHSERILFINAVFDIPLIEDDFDADIKLKDILFNRLEQAFYKQRSRKVGTEKGKERINVAVTPETKRMLKEISEREGRNLTVIIERLIAEKHAAIFKYF
;
A
#
# COMPACT_ATOMS: atom_id res chain seq x y z
N MET A 1 11.11 29.92 -2.97
CA MET A 1 11.76 28.96 -3.90
C MET A 1 11.31 27.57 -3.49
N HIS A 2 10.77 26.79 -4.43
CA HIS A 2 10.28 25.42 -4.20
C HIS A 2 11.34 24.45 -4.73
N TYR A 3 11.76 23.47 -3.93
CA TYR A 3 12.82 22.50 -4.25
C TYR A 3 12.23 21.06 -4.33
N GLY A 4 12.26 20.39 -5.49
CA GLY A 4 11.81 19.01 -5.73
C GLY A 4 12.93 17.96 -5.78
N ILE A 5 12.63 16.75 -6.27
CA ILE A 5 13.63 15.68 -6.49
C ILE A 5 14.67 16.13 -7.51
N SER A 6 14.21 16.78 -8.58
CA SER A 6 15.06 17.34 -9.63
C SER A 6 16.00 18.44 -9.14
N ASP A 7 15.54 19.28 -8.21
CA ASP A 7 16.33 20.37 -7.60
C ASP A 7 17.40 19.87 -6.63
N ALA A 8 17.32 18.59 -6.22
CA ALA A 8 18.38 17.95 -5.44
C ALA A 8 19.63 17.68 -6.30
N ILE A 9 19.55 17.77 -7.62
CA ILE A 9 20.72 17.62 -8.50
C ILE A 9 21.16 19.01 -8.96
N ASP A 10 22.14 19.56 -8.25
CA ASP A 10 22.71 20.86 -8.57
C ASP A 10 23.52 20.78 -9.88
N SER A 11 23.24 21.68 -10.83
CA SER A 11 23.97 21.75 -12.09
C SER A 11 25.45 22.17 -11.89
N SER A 12 25.75 22.92 -10.83
CA SER A 12 27.08 23.44 -10.51
C SER A 12 27.97 22.42 -9.78
N THR A 13 27.44 21.62 -8.86
CA THR A 13 28.21 20.61 -8.09
C THR A 13 27.93 19.17 -8.53
N PHE A 14 28.89 18.26 -8.35
CA PHE A 14 28.80 16.86 -8.82
C PHE A 14 27.91 15.94 -7.96
N LEU A 15 27.24 16.48 -6.94
CA LEU A 15 26.59 15.71 -5.88
C LEU A 15 25.10 16.05 -5.79
N MET A 16 24.29 15.02 -5.52
CA MET A 16 22.92 15.22 -5.06
C MET A 16 22.94 15.94 -3.70
N LYS A 17 22.28 17.09 -3.59
CA LYS A 17 22.08 17.85 -2.35
C LYS A 17 20.72 17.47 -1.77
N LEU A 18 20.72 16.86 -0.59
CA LEU A 18 19.46 16.60 0.12
C LEU A 18 18.88 17.95 0.57
N PRO A 19 17.61 18.27 0.24
CA PRO A 19 17.00 19.53 0.64
C PRO A 19 16.93 19.64 2.17
N SER A 20 17.25 20.82 2.70
CA SER A 20 17.33 21.10 4.15
C SER A 20 16.01 21.59 4.78
N VAL A 21 14.91 21.66 4.01
CA VAL A 21 13.68 22.35 4.40
C VAL A 21 12.48 21.43 4.46
N LYS A 22 11.71 21.52 5.57
CA LYS A 22 10.45 20.81 5.82
C LYS A 22 9.30 21.43 5.00
N GLY A 23 8.57 20.63 4.21
CA GLY A 23 7.43 21.07 3.41
C GLY A 23 6.52 19.93 2.95
N SER A 24 5.38 20.27 2.31
CA SER A 24 4.28 19.32 2.11
C SER A 24 4.58 18.20 1.10
N ALA A 25 4.18 16.99 1.49
CA ALA A 25 4.37 15.71 0.83
C ALA A 25 3.75 15.57 -0.58
N GLU A 26 2.93 16.52 -1.02
CA GLU A 26 1.93 16.29 -2.07
C GLU A 26 2.47 16.30 -3.51
N ARG A 27 3.69 16.79 -3.73
CA ARG A 27 4.24 16.97 -5.10
C ARG A 27 5.62 16.36 -5.36
N GLY A 28 6.20 15.61 -4.42
CA GLY A 28 7.66 15.37 -4.49
C GLY A 28 8.49 16.66 -4.32
N GLY A 29 7.87 17.73 -3.82
CA GLY A 29 8.49 19.04 -3.55
C GLY A 29 9.31 19.07 -2.25
N THR A 30 9.51 20.27 -1.70
CA THR A 30 10.48 20.60 -0.64
C THR A 30 10.44 19.59 0.50
N GLY A 31 11.56 18.88 0.72
CA GLY A 31 11.67 17.89 1.78
C GLY A 31 11.06 16.52 1.43
N TRP A 32 11.02 16.13 0.15
CA TRP A 32 10.60 14.77 -0.24
C TRP A 32 11.40 13.67 0.49
N THR A 33 12.64 13.98 0.87
CA THR A 33 13.51 13.13 1.71
C THR A 33 12.99 12.96 3.13
N ASP A 34 12.08 13.81 3.62
CA ASP A 34 11.38 13.64 4.90
C ASP A 34 10.13 12.76 4.76
N ASN A 35 9.62 12.58 3.53
CA ASN A 35 8.46 11.74 3.26
C ASN A 35 8.88 10.28 3.08
N ARG A 36 8.55 9.46 4.10
CA ARG A 36 8.84 8.02 4.11
C ARG A 36 8.26 7.26 2.92
N ARG A 37 7.05 7.63 2.43
CA ARG A 37 6.41 6.95 1.29
C ARG A 37 7.16 7.26 -0.01
N VAL A 38 7.52 8.53 -0.24
CA VAL A 38 8.27 8.95 -1.44
C VAL A 38 9.64 8.26 -1.46
N VAL A 39 10.40 8.37 -0.37
CA VAL A 39 11.73 7.76 -0.25
C VAL A 39 11.66 6.25 -0.44
N PHE A 40 10.65 5.60 0.12
CA PHE A 40 10.43 4.17 -0.06
C PHE A 40 10.14 3.81 -1.52
N TRP A 41 9.28 4.57 -2.19
CA TRP A 41 8.94 4.38 -3.59
C TRP A 41 10.15 4.61 -4.51
N VAL A 42 10.88 5.72 -4.34
CA VAL A 42 12.09 6.03 -5.13
C VAL A 42 13.12 4.91 -4.98
N TRP A 43 13.38 4.47 -3.74
CA TRP A 43 14.29 3.36 -3.49
C TRP A 43 13.86 2.09 -4.26
N LEU A 44 12.57 1.74 -4.23
CA LEU A 44 12.06 0.58 -4.96
C LEU A 44 12.08 0.74 -6.47
N TYR A 45 11.83 1.94 -6.98
CA TYR A 45 11.92 2.27 -8.39
C TYR A 45 13.35 2.03 -8.88
N LEU A 46 14.35 2.63 -8.21
CA LEU A 46 15.76 2.44 -8.54
C LEU A 46 16.19 0.98 -8.45
N LYS A 47 15.70 0.24 -7.44
CA LYS A 47 16.03 -1.17 -7.25
C LYS A 47 15.56 -2.08 -8.39
N LYS A 48 14.47 -1.72 -9.08
CA LYS A 48 13.83 -2.58 -10.09
C LYS A 48 14.07 -2.14 -11.52
N SER A 49 14.26 -0.85 -11.74
CA SER A 49 14.37 -0.29 -13.08
C SER A 49 15.67 -0.71 -13.75
N SER A 50 15.56 -1.14 -15.01
CA SER A 50 16.71 -1.39 -15.87
C SER A 50 17.33 -0.09 -16.37
N TYR A 51 18.54 -0.17 -16.94
CA TYR A 51 19.15 0.98 -17.62
C TYR A 51 18.23 1.57 -18.70
N LEU A 52 17.51 0.71 -19.44
CA LEU A 52 16.53 1.15 -20.44
C LEU A 52 15.39 1.97 -19.81
N LYS A 53 14.76 1.46 -18.74
CA LYS A 53 13.67 2.16 -18.04
C LYS A 53 14.16 3.51 -17.48
N LEU A 54 15.40 3.52 -16.96
CA LEU A 54 16.04 4.72 -16.44
C LEU A 54 16.58 5.65 -17.54
N GLY A 55 16.56 5.28 -18.82
CA GLY A 55 17.17 6.07 -19.89
C GLY A 55 18.65 6.38 -19.65
N LEU A 56 19.36 5.52 -18.91
CA LEU A 56 20.76 5.65 -18.55
C LEU A 56 21.54 4.49 -19.17
N PHE A 57 21.75 4.46 -20.47
CA PHE A 57 22.54 3.41 -21.11
C PHE A 57 23.62 4.00 -22.01
N ASP A 58 24.71 3.26 -22.13
CA ASP A 58 25.85 3.50 -22.99
C ASP A 58 26.19 2.20 -23.74
N ASN A 59 27.16 2.24 -24.65
CA ASN A 59 27.57 1.05 -25.43
C ASN A 59 28.09 -0.11 -24.57
N ASN A 60 28.43 0.15 -23.31
CA ASN A 60 28.95 -0.81 -22.35
C ASN A 60 27.88 -1.32 -21.36
N SER A 61 26.64 -0.84 -21.49
CA SER A 61 25.51 -1.23 -20.66
C SER A 61 24.62 -2.19 -21.42
N ASN A 62 24.34 -3.36 -20.86
CA ASN A 62 23.21 -4.15 -21.33
C ASN A 62 21.92 -3.43 -20.88
N SER A 63 21.08 -3.05 -21.82
CA SER A 63 19.88 -2.23 -21.58
C SER A 63 18.89 -2.88 -20.60
N CYS A 64 18.91 -4.21 -20.49
CA CYS A 64 18.07 -4.99 -19.58
C CYS A 64 18.64 -5.13 -18.16
N ASP A 65 19.91 -4.80 -17.95
CA ASP A 65 20.55 -4.91 -16.64
C ASP A 65 20.05 -3.81 -15.68
N CYS A 66 20.20 -4.07 -14.39
CA CYS A 66 19.71 -3.20 -13.33
C CYS A 66 20.89 -2.52 -12.64
N PRO A 67 21.10 -1.20 -12.82
CA PRO A 67 22.23 -0.50 -12.21
C PRO A 67 22.30 -0.69 -10.70
N TYR A 68 21.15 -0.74 -10.02
CA TYR A 68 21.14 -0.95 -8.57
C TYR A 68 21.85 -2.26 -8.17
N ARG A 69 21.66 -3.33 -8.95
CA ARG A 69 22.29 -4.63 -8.73
C ARG A 69 23.74 -4.64 -9.20
N ASP A 70 24.04 -4.06 -10.35
CA ASP A 70 25.40 -4.02 -10.91
C ASP A 70 26.39 -3.32 -9.98
N TYR A 71 25.96 -2.22 -9.37
CA TYR A 71 26.74 -1.47 -8.38
C TYR A 71 26.65 -2.05 -6.96
N GLN A 72 26.06 -3.25 -6.80
CA GLN A 72 25.98 -4.01 -5.55
C GLN A 72 25.37 -3.21 -4.39
N PHE A 73 24.36 -2.38 -4.67
CA PHE A 73 23.64 -1.69 -3.60
C PHE A 73 22.87 -2.70 -2.72
N PRO A 74 22.72 -2.43 -1.41
CA PRO A 74 22.08 -3.37 -0.50
C PRO A 74 20.66 -3.73 -0.93
N ASP A 75 20.33 -5.02 -0.90
CA ASP A 75 19.01 -5.50 -1.30
C ASP A 75 17.88 -5.04 -0.38
N TYR A 76 18.19 -4.78 0.89
CA TYR A 76 17.21 -4.37 1.88
C TYR A 76 17.71 -3.17 2.68
N ALA A 77 16.90 -2.12 2.69
CA ALA A 77 17.08 -0.95 3.54
C ALA A 77 15.95 -0.95 4.56
N ASP A 78 16.29 -1.27 5.82
CA ASP A 78 15.33 -1.47 6.92
C ASP A 78 14.81 -0.17 7.56
N SER A 79 15.32 0.97 7.11
CA SER A 79 15.05 2.27 7.71
C SER A 79 15.06 3.38 6.68
N HIS A 80 14.31 4.44 6.98
CA HIS A 80 14.22 5.65 6.16
C HIS A 80 15.59 6.29 5.89
N VAL A 81 16.41 6.40 6.93
CA VAL A 81 17.77 6.98 6.82
C VAL A 81 18.65 6.15 5.89
N LYS A 82 18.63 4.82 6.02
CA LYS A 82 19.40 3.95 5.10
C LYS A 82 18.94 4.10 3.65
N ARG A 83 17.63 4.24 3.40
CA ARG A 83 17.09 4.49 2.05
C ARG A 83 17.58 5.81 1.48
N CYS A 84 17.51 6.89 2.27
CA CYS A 84 18.02 8.20 1.84
C CYS A 84 19.50 8.12 1.44
N ASN A 85 20.33 7.48 2.28
CA ASN A 85 21.75 7.31 2.01
C ASN A 85 22.02 6.46 0.76
N ILE A 86 21.25 5.39 0.53
CA ILE A 86 21.36 4.58 -0.68
C ILE A 86 21.00 5.38 -1.92
N ILE A 87 19.88 6.10 -1.89
CA ILE A 87 19.42 6.92 -3.02
C ILE A 87 20.46 7.99 -3.35
N HIS A 88 20.98 8.68 -2.34
CA HIS A 88 22.03 9.68 -2.49
C HIS A 88 23.29 9.11 -3.15
N ARG A 89 23.80 7.99 -2.63
CA ARG A 89 24.96 7.30 -3.22
C ARG A 89 24.70 6.81 -4.64
N TRP A 90 23.49 6.35 -4.92
CA TRP A 90 23.08 5.88 -6.25
C TRP A 90 23.12 7.02 -7.27
N PHE A 91 22.49 8.16 -6.96
CA PHE A 91 22.51 9.32 -7.85
C PHE A 91 23.92 9.88 -8.07
N ASN A 92 24.77 9.91 -7.03
CA ASN A 92 26.16 10.32 -7.20
C ASN A 92 26.91 9.38 -8.16
N LYS A 93 26.79 8.05 -7.99
CA LYS A 93 27.41 7.08 -8.90
C LYS A 93 26.90 7.19 -10.35
N MET A 94 25.60 7.41 -10.54
CA MET A 94 25.06 7.61 -11.88
C MET A 94 25.55 8.92 -12.50
N THR A 95 25.72 9.95 -11.69
CA THR A 95 26.25 11.25 -12.13
C THR A 95 27.71 11.11 -12.56
N GLU A 96 28.51 10.33 -11.81
CA GLU A 96 29.90 9.95 -12.15
C GLU A 96 29.99 9.29 -13.52
N ARG A 97 29.08 8.36 -13.81
CA ARG A 97 29.12 7.59 -15.06
C ARG A 97 28.48 8.29 -16.26
N PHE A 98 27.26 8.80 -16.11
CA PHE A 98 26.42 9.24 -17.23
C PHE A 98 26.38 10.76 -17.40
N GLY A 99 26.98 11.50 -16.47
CA GLY A 99 26.97 12.96 -16.46
C GLY A 99 25.67 13.55 -15.90
N LYS A 100 25.82 14.77 -15.38
CA LYS A 100 24.78 15.49 -14.63
C LYS A 100 23.48 15.67 -15.40
N GLU A 101 23.57 16.10 -16.66
CA GLU A 101 22.39 16.46 -17.45
C GLU A 101 21.44 15.27 -17.62
N ARG A 102 21.99 14.09 -17.92
CA ARG A 102 21.20 12.86 -18.08
C ARG A 102 20.55 12.43 -16.78
N VAL A 103 21.30 12.51 -15.68
CA VAL A 103 20.80 12.13 -14.36
C VAL A 103 19.75 13.12 -13.83
N HIS A 104 19.92 14.42 -14.11
CA HIS A 104 18.90 15.42 -13.81
C HIS A 104 17.60 15.18 -14.60
N LYS A 105 17.69 14.87 -15.91
CA LYS A 105 16.51 14.47 -16.70
C LYS A 105 15.81 13.23 -16.11
N LEU A 106 16.58 12.24 -15.64
CA LEU A 106 16.02 11.10 -14.92
C LEU A 106 15.30 11.54 -13.63
N ALA A 107 15.91 12.41 -12.83
CA ALA A 107 15.30 12.91 -11.59
C ALA A 107 13.96 13.63 -11.85
N CYS A 108 13.89 14.48 -12.89
CA CYS A 108 12.64 15.11 -13.33
C CYS A 108 11.57 14.08 -13.71
N ARG A 109 11.95 13.00 -14.41
CA ARG A 109 11.00 11.94 -14.78
C ARG A 109 10.52 11.16 -13.55
N ILE A 110 11.42 10.82 -12.62
CA ILE A 110 11.06 10.15 -11.35
C ILE A 110 10.07 11.03 -10.58
N GLU A 111 10.30 12.34 -10.51
CA GLU A 111 9.40 13.30 -9.88
C GLU A 111 8.02 13.32 -10.55
N TYR A 112 7.99 13.41 -11.88
CA TYR A 112 6.74 13.38 -12.65
C TYR A 112 5.94 12.09 -12.42
N GLU A 113 6.60 10.93 -12.47
CA GLU A 113 5.97 9.64 -12.21
C GLU A 113 5.41 9.57 -10.78
N TRP A 114 6.19 10.04 -9.79
CA TRP A 114 5.74 10.08 -8.42
C TRP A 114 4.51 10.97 -8.22
N VAL A 115 4.51 12.17 -8.79
CA VAL A 115 3.36 13.10 -8.72
C VAL A 115 2.10 12.43 -9.25
N ARG A 116 2.22 11.76 -10.41
CA ARG A 116 1.12 11.05 -11.06
C ARG A 116 0.58 9.90 -10.18
N ILE A 117 1.46 9.16 -9.52
CA ILE A 117 1.09 8.10 -8.58
C ILE A 117 0.43 8.70 -7.33
N PHE A 118 1.02 9.73 -6.74
CA PHE A 118 0.54 10.33 -5.50
C PHE A 118 -0.85 10.95 -5.67
N SER A 119 -1.11 11.63 -6.80
CA SER A 119 -2.40 12.27 -7.08
C SER A 119 -3.52 11.25 -7.31
N THR A 120 -3.18 10.08 -7.87
CA THR A 120 -4.17 9.16 -8.42
C THR A 120 -4.41 7.95 -7.51
N ILE A 121 -3.36 7.48 -6.84
CA ILE A 121 -3.39 6.26 -6.02
C ILE A 121 -3.49 6.65 -4.55
N LYS A 122 -4.70 6.50 -3.99
CA LYS A 122 -4.98 6.68 -2.57
C LYS A 122 -4.76 5.34 -1.85
N PRO A 123 -3.66 5.17 -1.11
CA PRO A 123 -3.35 3.90 -0.48
C PRO A 123 -4.32 3.61 0.67
N PRO A 124 -4.42 2.35 1.14
CA PRO A 124 -5.39 1.92 2.16
C PRO A 124 -5.03 2.38 3.57
N TYR A 125 -5.00 3.70 3.80
CA TYR A 125 -4.62 4.28 5.10
C TYR A 125 -5.54 3.81 6.25
N LYS A 126 -6.82 3.54 5.97
CA LYS A 126 -7.80 3.07 6.98
C LYS A 126 -7.67 1.58 7.34
N ILE A 127 -6.99 0.77 6.52
CA ILE A 127 -7.04 -0.71 6.61
C ILE A 127 -5.88 -1.25 7.47
N SER A 128 -5.00 -0.38 7.99
CA SER A 128 -3.77 -0.80 8.68
C SER A 128 -3.44 0.05 9.91
N GLU A 129 -4.46 0.55 10.61
CA GLU A 129 -4.29 1.42 11.81
C GLU A 129 -3.56 0.72 12.96
N THR A 130 -3.84 -0.57 13.19
CA THR A 130 -3.19 -1.33 14.28
C THR A 130 -2.09 -2.24 13.76
N ASN A 131 -1.18 -2.63 14.67
CA ASN A 131 -0.17 -3.65 14.38
C ASN A 131 -0.78 -4.95 13.86
N SER A 132 -1.92 -5.35 14.43
CA SER A 132 -2.63 -6.58 14.05
C SER A 132 -3.25 -6.50 12.65
N ASP A 133 -3.76 -5.32 12.29
CA ASP A 133 -4.37 -5.06 10.98
C ASP A 133 -3.30 -5.06 9.89
N SER A 134 -2.16 -4.41 10.12
CA SER A 134 -1.09 -4.39 9.11
C SER A 134 -0.44 -5.77 8.94
N ILE A 135 -0.37 -6.62 9.98
CA ILE A 135 -0.01 -8.05 9.82
C ILE A 135 -1.00 -8.76 8.92
N TRP A 136 -2.31 -8.60 9.17
CA TRP A 136 -3.33 -9.30 8.42
C TRP A 136 -3.34 -8.86 6.95
N CYS A 137 -3.30 -7.55 6.69
CA CYS A 137 -3.25 -6.98 5.35
C CYS A 137 -2.04 -7.48 4.57
N TRP A 138 -0.85 -7.47 5.19
CA TRP A 138 0.35 -7.98 4.54
C TRP A 138 0.25 -9.47 4.20
N ARG A 139 -0.30 -10.29 5.12
CA ARG A 139 -0.57 -11.71 4.87
C ARG A 139 -1.56 -11.93 3.73
N TYR A 140 -2.61 -11.10 3.65
CA TYR A 140 -3.59 -11.15 2.56
C TYR A 140 -2.91 -10.85 1.22
N ILE A 141 -2.15 -9.76 1.15
CA ILE A 141 -1.40 -9.34 -0.04
C ILE A 141 -0.46 -10.44 -0.52
N LYS A 142 0.36 -11.02 0.37
CA LYS A 142 1.30 -12.11 0.02
C LYS A 142 0.62 -13.33 -0.61
N LYS A 143 -0.64 -13.61 -0.24
CA LYS A 143 -1.39 -14.76 -0.77
C LYS A 143 -1.95 -14.52 -2.17
N LYS A 144 -2.12 -13.27 -2.62
CA LYS A 144 -2.73 -12.98 -3.91
C LYS A 144 -1.68 -12.92 -5.03
N LYS A 145 -1.91 -13.69 -6.09
CA LYS A 145 -1.03 -13.73 -7.27
C LYS A 145 -0.86 -12.36 -7.91
N SER A 146 -1.92 -11.55 -7.97
CA SER A 146 -1.90 -10.21 -8.56
C SER A 146 -0.85 -9.28 -7.94
N PHE A 147 -0.56 -9.43 -6.65
CA PHE A 147 0.46 -8.62 -5.98
C PHE A 147 1.87 -9.21 -6.07
N ARG A 148 2.04 -10.46 -6.53
CA ARG A 148 3.37 -11.06 -6.71
C ARG A 148 4.14 -10.40 -7.85
N ALA A 149 3.45 -9.87 -8.85
CA ALA A 149 4.04 -9.09 -9.94
C ALA A 149 4.85 -7.90 -9.40
N SER A 150 4.44 -7.31 -8.28
CA SER A 150 5.20 -6.25 -7.62
C SER A 150 6.58 -6.71 -7.13
N GLY A 151 6.85 -8.01 -6.97
CA GLY A 151 8.10 -8.51 -6.39
C GLY A 151 8.30 -8.21 -4.90
N LEU A 152 7.44 -7.39 -4.27
CA LEU A 152 7.54 -7.00 -2.87
C LEU A 152 7.13 -8.10 -1.90
N THR A 153 6.32 -9.06 -2.36
CA THR A 153 5.82 -10.16 -1.52
C THR A 153 6.92 -11.10 -1.02
N LYS A 154 8.14 -11.03 -1.59
CA LYS A 154 9.33 -11.77 -1.15
C LYS A 154 9.97 -11.15 0.10
N LEU A 155 9.71 -9.88 0.38
CA LEU A 155 10.26 -9.17 1.53
C LEU A 155 9.35 -9.37 2.76
N ASN A 156 9.94 -9.24 3.96
CA ASN A 156 9.21 -9.44 5.21
C ASN A 156 9.45 -8.26 6.18
N PRO A 157 8.66 -7.18 6.08
CA PRO A 157 8.74 -6.04 6.98
C PRO A 157 8.47 -6.46 8.43
N GLN A 158 9.41 -6.14 9.32
CA GLN A 158 9.36 -6.55 10.74
C GLN A 158 8.46 -5.62 11.57
N THR A 159 8.61 -4.31 11.40
CA THR A 159 7.89 -3.32 12.19
C THR A 159 6.53 -2.97 11.56
N HIS A 160 5.62 -2.47 12.39
CA HIS A 160 4.32 -2.01 11.94
C HIS A 160 4.43 -0.87 10.90
N SER A 161 5.30 0.11 11.16
CA SER A 161 5.54 1.25 10.27
C SER A 161 6.09 0.81 8.92
N GLU A 162 7.01 -0.17 8.91
CA GLU A 162 7.53 -0.76 7.68
C GLU A 162 6.42 -1.50 6.93
N ARG A 163 5.61 -2.30 7.62
CA ARG A 163 4.46 -2.98 6.99
C ARG A 163 3.51 -2.01 6.29
N ILE A 164 3.22 -0.85 6.89
CA ILE A 164 2.38 0.16 6.24
C ILE A 164 3.03 0.66 4.94
N LEU A 165 4.34 0.97 4.95
CA LEU A 165 5.05 1.40 3.74
C LEU A 165 5.00 0.33 2.64
N PHE A 166 5.21 -0.94 3.01
CA PHE A 166 5.12 -2.06 2.07
C PHE A 166 3.71 -2.25 1.50
N ILE A 167 2.67 -2.13 2.33
CA ILE A 167 1.27 -2.20 1.88
C ILE A 167 0.99 -1.08 0.88
N ASN A 168 1.41 0.16 1.18
CA ASN A 168 1.23 1.29 0.29
C ASN A 168 1.99 1.09 -1.03
N ALA A 169 3.24 0.65 -0.95
CA ALA A 169 4.10 0.47 -2.12
C ALA A 169 3.62 -0.58 -3.12
N VAL A 170 2.85 -1.57 -2.66
CA VAL A 170 2.20 -2.55 -3.56
C VAL A 170 1.21 -1.88 -4.50
N PHE A 171 0.61 -0.77 -4.09
CA PHE A 171 -0.26 0.05 -4.93
C PHE A 171 0.50 1.18 -5.63
N ASP A 172 1.61 1.67 -5.06
CA ASP A 172 2.39 2.75 -5.67
C ASP A 172 3.24 2.29 -6.87
N ILE A 173 3.52 0.99 -7.00
CA ILE A 173 4.35 0.44 -8.08
C ILE A 173 3.46 -0.02 -9.24
N PRO A 174 3.83 0.24 -10.51
CA PRO A 174 3.12 -0.30 -11.67
C PRO A 174 3.03 -1.83 -11.62
N LEU A 175 1.84 -2.37 -11.79
CA LEU A 175 1.58 -3.80 -11.98
C LEU A 175 1.41 -4.14 -13.46
N ILE A 176 0.99 -3.16 -14.26
CA ILE A 176 0.96 -3.20 -15.71
C ILE A 176 1.94 -2.13 -16.22
N GLU A 177 2.96 -2.54 -16.95
CA GLU A 177 3.88 -1.62 -17.61
C GLU A 177 3.20 -0.97 -18.82
N ASP A 178 3.55 0.28 -19.10
CA ASP A 178 3.15 1.06 -20.29
C ASP A 178 1.63 1.33 -20.49
N ASP A 179 0.75 0.81 -19.62
CA ASP A 179 -0.68 1.16 -19.58
C ASP A 179 -1.09 1.59 -18.16
N PHE A 180 -0.99 2.89 -17.91
CA PHE A 180 -1.28 3.49 -16.62
C PHE A 180 -2.78 3.45 -16.25
N ASP A 181 -3.66 3.59 -17.23
CA ASP A 181 -5.10 3.64 -16.97
C ASP A 181 -5.63 2.24 -16.63
N ALA A 182 -5.14 1.20 -17.31
CA ALA A 182 -5.40 -0.18 -16.93
C ALA A 182 -4.78 -0.51 -15.56
N ASP A 183 -3.58 -0.02 -15.29
CA ASP A 183 -2.91 -0.21 -14.00
C ASP A 183 -3.73 0.37 -12.83
N ILE A 184 -4.25 1.59 -12.97
CA ILE A 184 -5.14 2.21 -11.97
C ILE A 184 -6.39 1.37 -11.78
N LYS A 185 -7.09 1.02 -12.87
CA LYS A 185 -8.33 0.22 -12.77
C LYS A 185 -8.09 -1.11 -12.07
N LEU A 186 -6.98 -1.77 -12.37
CA LEU A 186 -6.59 -3.01 -11.70
C LEU A 186 -6.35 -2.77 -10.21
N LYS A 187 -5.62 -1.71 -9.85
CA LYS A 187 -5.33 -1.36 -8.45
C LYS A 187 -6.60 -1.03 -7.67
N ASP A 188 -7.56 -0.32 -8.25
CA ASP A 188 -8.85 -0.04 -7.63
C ASP A 188 -9.62 -1.34 -7.34
N ILE A 189 -9.65 -2.27 -8.30
CA ILE A 189 -10.28 -3.59 -8.10
C ILE A 189 -9.59 -4.35 -6.96
N LEU A 190 -8.25 -4.34 -6.94
CA LEU A 190 -7.47 -5.03 -5.92
C LEU A 190 -7.64 -4.40 -4.53
N PHE A 191 -7.71 -3.08 -4.48
CA PHE A 191 -8.00 -2.31 -3.28
C PHE A 191 -9.37 -2.65 -2.72
N ASN A 192 -10.41 -2.57 -3.54
CA ASN A 192 -11.79 -2.89 -3.13
C ASN A 192 -11.90 -4.33 -2.60
N ARG A 193 -11.21 -5.28 -3.23
CA ARG A 193 -11.15 -6.67 -2.75
C ARG A 193 -10.43 -6.81 -1.41
N LEU A 194 -9.34 -6.07 -1.19
CA LEU A 194 -8.64 -6.04 0.09
C LEU A 194 -9.56 -5.46 1.17
N GLU A 195 -10.21 -4.34 0.89
CA GLU A 195 -11.10 -3.65 1.82
C GLU A 195 -12.30 -4.50 2.24
N GLN A 196 -13.00 -5.10 1.28
CA GLN A 196 -14.10 -6.02 1.58
C GLN A 196 -13.66 -7.20 2.45
N ALA A 197 -12.50 -7.78 2.14
CA ALA A 197 -11.95 -8.89 2.90
C ALA A 197 -11.57 -8.46 4.34
N PHE A 198 -11.02 -7.26 4.50
CA PHE A 198 -10.67 -6.70 5.80
C PHE A 198 -11.89 -6.47 6.68
N TYR A 199 -12.93 -5.79 6.18
CA TYR A 199 -14.15 -5.56 6.96
C TYR A 199 -14.90 -6.85 7.28
N LYS A 200 -14.88 -7.83 6.37
CA LYS A 200 -15.41 -9.18 6.65
C LYS A 200 -14.65 -9.88 7.77
N GLN A 201 -13.34 -9.71 7.84
CA GLN A 201 -12.54 -10.25 8.94
C GLN A 201 -12.78 -9.50 10.25
N ARG A 202 -12.83 -8.16 10.24
CA ARG A 202 -13.08 -7.34 11.43
C ARG A 202 -14.46 -7.60 12.04
N SER A 203 -15.49 -7.69 11.21
CA SER A 203 -16.85 -8.05 11.66
C SER A 203 -16.95 -9.47 12.23
N ARG A 204 -16.12 -10.41 11.78
CA ARG A 204 -15.99 -11.74 12.41
C ARG A 204 -15.34 -11.64 13.78
N LYS A 205 -14.21 -10.92 13.89
CA LYS A 205 -13.49 -10.70 15.16
C LYS A 205 -14.40 -10.06 16.22
N VAL A 206 -15.11 -8.99 15.88
CA VAL A 206 -16.04 -8.30 16.80
C VAL A 206 -17.19 -9.22 17.23
N GLY A 207 -17.66 -10.11 16.34
CA GLY A 207 -18.66 -11.13 16.69
C GLY A 207 -18.15 -12.13 17.73
N THR A 208 -16.92 -12.63 17.54
CA THR A 208 -16.27 -13.54 18.50
C THR A 208 -15.88 -12.85 19.82
N GLU A 209 -15.44 -11.58 19.80
CA GLU A 209 -15.05 -10.84 21.00
C GLU A 209 -16.26 -10.44 21.87
N LYS A 210 -17.44 -10.27 21.27
CA LYS A 210 -18.69 -10.01 22.03
C LYS A 210 -19.38 -11.29 22.53
N GLY A 211 -18.72 -12.46 22.45
CA GLY A 211 -19.32 -13.74 22.85
C GLY A 211 -20.59 -14.11 22.07
N LYS A 212 -20.81 -13.49 20.90
CA LYS A 212 -21.98 -13.75 20.07
C LYS A 212 -21.66 -14.85 19.08
N GLU A 213 -22.12 -16.07 19.37
CA GLU A 213 -22.07 -17.17 18.41
C GLU A 213 -23.05 -16.91 17.26
N ARG A 214 -22.56 -17.07 16.02
CA ARG A 214 -23.40 -16.90 14.84
C ARG A 214 -24.09 -18.22 14.53
N ILE A 215 -25.41 -18.25 14.69
CA ILE A 215 -26.25 -19.37 14.24
C ILE A 215 -26.76 -19.06 12.83
N ASN A 216 -26.44 -19.92 11.86
CA ASN A 216 -27.03 -19.85 10.52
C ASN A 216 -28.23 -20.79 10.47
N VAL A 217 -29.44 -20.23 10.43
CA VAL A 217 -30.69 -21.00 10.30
C VAL A 217 -31.34 -20.65 8.96
N ALA A 218 -31.69 -21.68 8.18
CA ALA A 218 -32.55 -21.51 7.02
C ALA A 218 -34.00 -21.45 7.50
N VAL A 219 -34.71 -20.38 7.13
CA VAL A 219 -36.13 -20.18 7.44
C VAL A 219 -36.92 -20.09 6.14
N THR A 220 -38.19 -20.50 6.19
CA THR A 220 -39.09 -20.38 5.03
C THR A 220 -39.32 -18.89 4.69
N PRO A 221 -39.67 -18.57 3.43
CA PRO A 221 -39.95 -17.19 3.00
C PRO A 221 -41.07 -16.53 3.83
N GLU A 222 -42.08 -17.29 4.23
CA GLU A 222 -43.19 -16.82 5.06
C GLU A 222 -42.75 -16.45 6.47
N THR A 223 -41.96 -17.30 7.12
CA THR A 223 -41.40 -17.00 8.45
C THR A 223 -40.49 -15.77 8.40
N LYS A 224 -39.73 -15.60 7.32
CA LYS A 224 -38.92 -14.39 7.10
C LYS A 224 -39.78 -13.14 6.93
N ARG A 225 -40.93 -13.24 6.27
CA ARG A 225 -41.90 -12.14 6.13
C ARG A 225 -42.50 -11.77 7.50
N MET A 226 -42.97 -12.75 8.26
CA MET A 226 -43.51 -12.52 9.60
C MET A 226 -42.49 -11.86 10.54
N LEU A 227 -41.23 -12.31 10.51
CA LEU A 227 -40.16 -11.70 11.30
C LEU A 227 -39.91 -10.23 10.93
N LYS A 228 -40.01 -9.88 9.64
CA LYS A 228 -39.91 -8.49 9.18
C LYS A 228 -41.07 -7.64 9.65
N GLU A 229 -42.30 -8.13 9.55
CA GLU A 229 -43.50 -7.42 10.02
C GLU A 229 -43.41 -7.10 11.51
N ILE A 230 -42.94 -8.04 12.33
CA ILE A 230 -42.69 -7.83 13.76
C ILE A 230 -41.58 -6.79 13.98
N SER A 231 -40.50 -6.85 13.19
CA SER A 231 -39.38 -5.90 13.24
C SER A 231 -39.79 -4.48 12.93
N GLU A 232 -40.60 -4.30 11.89
CA GLU A 232 -41.13 -2.99 11.49
C GLU A 232 -42.09 -2.44 12.53
N ARG A 233 -42.98 -3.27 13.08
CA ARG A 233 -43.96 -2.85 14.08
C ARG A 233 -43.31 -2.48 15.42
N GLU A 234 -42.26 -3.19 15.83
CA GLU A 234 -41.57 -2.94 17.10
C GLU A 234 -40.39 -1.96 16.98
N GLY A 235 -39.98 -1.57 15.77
CA GLY A 235 -38.82 -0.72 15.53
C GLY A 235 -37.49 -1.33 16.00
N ARG A 236 -37.42 -2.67 16.08
CA ARG A 236 -36.26 -3.41 16.63
C ARG A 236 -35.58 -4.24 15.56
N ASN A 237 -34.28 -4.45 15.73
CA ASN A 237 -33.49 -5.32 14.85
C ASN A 237 -33.98 -6.79 14.94
N LEU A 238 -34.06 -7.47 13.80
CA LEU A 238 -34.41 -8.89 13.68
C LEU A 238 -33.65 -9.80 14.67
N THR A 239 -32.36 -9.55 14.92
CA THR A 239 -31.58 -10.35 15.87
C THR A 239 -32.14 -10.26 17.30
N VAL A 240 -32.56 -9.07 17.72
CA VAL A 240 -33.14 -8.84 19.06
C VAL A 240 -34.48 -9.55 19.19
N ILE A 241 -35.29 -9.55 18.12
CA ILE A 241 -36.58 -10.23 18.10
C ILE A 241 -36.40 -11.75 18.18
N ILE A 242 -35.44 -12.30 17.43
CA ILE A 242 -35.12 -13.72 17.46
C ILE A 242 -34.60 -14.13 18.86
N GLU A 243 -33.66 -13.39 19.44
CA GLU A 243 -33.16 -13.63 20.80
C GLU A 243 -34.33 -13.62 21.83
N ARG A 244 -35.27 -12.67 21.70
CA ARG A 244 -36.46 -12.59 22.58
C ARG A 244 -37.40 -13.78 22.42
N LEU A 245 -37.80 -14.11 21.19
CA LEU A 245 -38.71 -15.23 20.92
C LEU A 245 -38.14 -16.56 21.41
N ILE A 246 -36.83 -16.76 21.25
CA ILE A 246 -36.14 -17.93 21.80
C ILE A 246 -36.18 -17.90 23.33
N ALA A 247 -35.88 -16.78 23.97
CA ALA A 247 -35.90 -16.66 25.43
C ALA A 247 -37.31 -16.90 26.02
N GLU A 248 -38.36 -16.34 25.39
CA GLU A 248 -39.76 -16.55 25.77
C GLU A 248 -40.15 -18.03 25.64
N LYS A 249 -39.80 -18.67 24.51
CA LYS A 249 -40.12 -20.08 24.29
C LYS A 249 -39.33 -20.99 25.24
N HIS A 250 -38.06 -20.69 25.47
CA HIS A 250 -37.23 -21.40 26.44
C HIS A 250 -37.83 -21.29 27.85
N ALA A 251 -38.17 -20.08 28.29
CA ALA A 251 -38.80 -19.87 29.59
C ALA A 251 -40.14 -20.64 29.70
N ALA A 252 -40.95 -20.69 28.65
CA ALA A 252 -42.20 -21.45 28.65
C ALA A 252 -41.99 -22.98 28.75
N ILE A 253 -40.93 -23.50 28.13
CA ILE A 253 -40.61 -24.95 28.16
C ILE A 253 -40.02 -25.35 29.51
N PHE A 254 -39.18 -24.50 30.11
CA PHE A 254 -38.37 -24.86 31.28
C PHE A 254 -38.83 -24.24 32.61
N LYS A 255 -39.95 -23.51 32.67
CA LYS A 255 -40.56 -23.03 33.94
C LYS A 255 -41.45 -24.05 34.65
N TYR A 256 -41.73 -25.20 34.05
CA TYR A 256 -42.63 -26.23 34.59
C TYR A 256 -41.91 -27.51 35.09
N PHE A 257 -40.62 -27.40 35.41
CA PHE A 257 -39.84 -28.38 36.17
C PHE A 257 -39.10 -27.65 37.30
#